data_AF-A0A815Z212-F1
#
_entry.id   AF-A0A815Z212-F1
#
_cell.length_a   1.000
_cell.length_b   1.000
_cell.length_c   1.000
_cell.angle_alpha   90.00
_cell.angle_beta   90.00
_cell.angle_gamma   90.00
#
_symmetry.space_group_name_H-M   'P 1'
#
loop_
_entity.id
_entity.type
_entity.pdbx_description
1 polymer ?
#
loop_
_entity_poly.entity_id
_entity_poly.type
_entity_poly.pdbx_seq_one_letter_code
_entity_poly.pdbx_strand_id
1 'polypeptide(L)'
;MLAPTIQQGAGLVNAFQALTATTIISPSELALNDTVRQEAFYKIKTSNIGKKAAVYKVRHHGAALATGLQKGNDQLLSQPICTADYAVSII
;
A
#
# COMPACT_ATOMS: atom_id res chain seq x y z
N MET A 1 -11.70 -8.99 5.09
CA MET A 1 -11.12 -7.63 5.05
C MET A 1 -9.65 -7.76 5.41
N LEU A 2 -8.73 -7.16 4.64
CA LEU A 2 -7.31 -7.12 5.01
C LEU A 2 -7.09 -6.14 6.18
N ALA A 3 -6.09 -6.42 7.04
CA ALA A 3 -5.65 -5.47 8.05
C ALA A 3 -5.14 -4.18 7.36
N PRO A 4 -5.20 -3.02 8.03
CA PRO A 4 -4.66 -1.78 7.46
C PRO A 4 -3.22 -1.96 6.97
N THR A 5 -2.88 -1.33 5.84
CA THR A 5 -1.52 -1.40 5.26
C THR A 5 -0.46 -0.88 6.22
N ILE A 6 -0.78 0.07 7.09
CA ILE A 6 0.13 0.52 8.17
C ILE A 6 0.46 -0.59 9.18
N GLN A 7 -0.43 -1.57 9.37
CA GLN A 7 -0.22 -2.70 10.28
C GLN A 7 0.46 -3.88 9.58
N GLN A 8 0.02 -4.24 8.38
CA GLN A 8 0.53 -5.43 7.67
C GLN A 8 1.73 -5.15 6.75
N GLY A 9 2.03 -3.87 6.47
CA GLY A 9 3.04 -3.47 5.49
C GLY A 9 2.75 -4.07 4.10
N ALA A 10 3.80 -4.58 3.46
CA ALA A 10 3.69 -5.34 2.20
C ALA A 10 3.22 -6.80 2.40
N GLY A 11 2.91 -7.20 3.64
CA GLY A 11 2.47 -8.55 4.00
C GLY A 11 3.55 -9.38 4.71
N LEU A 12 3.21 -10.63 5.00
CA LEU A 12 4.11 -11.58 5.66
C LEU A 12 5.31 -11.93 4.77
N VAL A 13 6.51 -11.84 5.33
CA VAL A 13 7.75 -12.17 4.62
C VAL A 13 7.80 -13.66 4.29
N ASN A 14 8.16 -13.97 3.04
CA ASN A 14 8.45 -15.33 2.59
C ASN A 14 9.85 -15.39 1.96
N ALA A 15 10.81 -15.95 2.71
CA ALA A 15 12.22 -15.99 2.30
C ALA A 15 12.45 -16.85 1.04
N PHE A 16 11.76 -17.98 0.91
CA PHE A 16 11.90 -18.84 -0.26
C PHE A 16 11.34 -18.17 -1.52
N GLN A 17 10.18 -17.50 -1.42
CA GLN A 17 9.65 -16.72 -2.53
C GLN A 17 10.55 -15.54 -2.87
N ALA A 18 11.13 -14.85 -1.89
CA ALA A 18 12.07 -13.77 -2.14
C ALA A 18 13.32 -14.26 -2.89
N LEU A 19 13.88 -15.41 -2.52
CA LEU A 19 15.06 -15.99 -3.17
C LEU A 19 14.78 -16.47 -4.60
N THR A 20 13.57 -16.96 -4.85
CA THR A 20 13.17 -17.55 -6.15
C THR A 20 12.39 -16.58 -7.04
N ALA A 21 12.16 -15.35 -6.59
CA ALA A 21 11.40 -14.34 -7.32
C ALA A 21 12.07 -13.98 -8.65
N THR A 22 11.25 -13.94 -9.70
CA THR A 22 11.67 -13.47 -11.04
C THR A 22 11.09 -12.11 -11.39
N THR A 23 10.33 -11.50 -10.48
CA THR A 23 9.68 -10.21 -10.68
C THR A 23 9.96 -9.30 -9.50
N ILE A 24 10.39 -8.07 -9.78
CA ILE A 24 10.57 -7.00 -8.80
C ILE A 24 9.55 -5.91 -9.09
N ILE A 25 8.89 -5.41 -8.05
CA ILE A 25 7.94 -4.29 -8.11
C ILE A 25 8.48 -3.16 -7.23
N SER A 26 8.50 -1.93 -7.76
CA SER A 26 8.86 -0.73 -7.00
C SER A 26 7.94 0.46 -7.32
N PRO A 27 7.65 1.36 -6.38
CA PRO A 27 8.02 1.29 -4.96
C PRO A 27 7.27 0.17 -4.22
N SER A 28 7.74 -0.22 -3.03
CA SER A 28 7.11 -1.25 -2.21
C SER A 28 5.81 -0.78 -1.55
N GLU A 29 5.58 0.53 -1.50
CA GLU A 29 4.41 1.17 -0.92
C GLU A 29 4.04 2.45 -1.66
N LEU A 30 2.81 2.91 -1.47
CA LEU A 30 2.31 4.20 -1.98
C LEU A 30 1.73 5.00 -0.81
N ALA A 31 2.33 6.15 -0.51
CA ALA A 31 1.84 7.08 0.51
C ALA A 31 0.85 8.07 -0.10
N LEU A 32 -0.41 7.65 -0.26
CA LEU A 32 -1.44 8.43 -0.96
C LEU A 32 -1.98 9.62 -0.14
N ASN A 33 -1.77 9.63 1.17
CA ASN A 33 -2.22 10.69 2.09
C ASN A 33 -1.06 11.60 2.57
N ASP A 34 0.07 11.62 1.85
CA ASP A 34 1.17 12.55 2.13
C ASP A 34 0.83 13.93 1.55
N THR A 35 0.48 14.90 2.39
CA THR A 35 0.09 16.26 1.97
C THR A 35 1.26 17.11 1.47
N VAL A 36 2.50 16.70 1.69
CA VAL A 36 3.71 17.42 1.25
C VAL A 36 4.20 16.91 -0.09
N ARG A 37 4.07 15.60 -0.34
CA ARG A 37 4.57 14.91 -1.55
C ARG A 37 3.46 14.26 -2.37
N GLN A 38 2.26 14.84 -2.30
CA GLN A 38 1.13 14.36 -3.08
C GLN A 38 1.40 14.56 -4.57
N GLU A 39 1.21 13.51 -5.36
CA GLU A 39 1.36 13.55 -6.80
C GLU A 39 0.05 13.15 -7.48
N ALA A 40 -0.25 13.73 -8.63
CA ALA A 40 -1.43 13.34 -9.41
C ALA A 40 -1.32 11.90 -9.95
N PHE A 41 -0.08 11.41 -10.16
CA PHE A 41 0.20 10.09 -10.68
C PHE A 41 1.35 9.43 -9.92
N TYR A 42 1.12 8.19 -9.49
CA TYR A 42 2.16 7.36 -8.89
C TYR A 42 2.65 6.32 -9.89
N LYS A 43 3.97 6.24 -10.07
CA LYS A 43 4.60 5.30 -11.01
C LYS A 43 4.94 3.99 -10.32
N ILE A 44 4.34 2.90 -10.78
CA ILE A 44 4.72 1.53 -10.38
C ILE A 44 5.58 0.93 -11.50
N LYS A 45 6.79 0.51 -11.16
CA LYS A 45 7.70 -0.18 -12.06
C LYS A 45 7.67 -1.68 -11.77
N THR A 46 7.35 -2.47 -12.78
CA THR A 46 7.47 -3.93 -12.75
C THR A 46 8.66 -4.35 -13.60
N SER A 47 9.59 -5.10 -13.01
CA SER A 47 10.79 -5.59 -13.69
C SER A 47 10.80 -7.11 -13.68
N ASN A 48 10.83 -7.72 -14.87
CA ASN A 48 11.06 -9.15 -15.02
C ASN A 48 12.57 -9.42 -15.07
N ILE A 49 13.09 -10.12 -14.06
CA ILE A 49 14.49 -10.56 -13.97
C ILE A 49 14.65 -12.04 -14.31
N GLY A 50 13.55 -12.71 -14.67
CA GLY A 50 13.56 -14.11 -15.12
C GLY A 50 14.06 -14.27 -16.55
N LYS A 51 14.33 -15.52 -16.93
CA LYS A 51 14.85 -15.87 -18.27
C LYS A 51 13.78 -15.95 -19.36
N LYS A 52 12.50 -15.84 -19.00
CA LYS A 52 11.35 -15.99 -19.92
C LYS A 52 10.49 -14.73 -19.91
N ALA A 53 9.89 -14.40 -21.04
CA ALA A 53 8.89 -13.34 -21.12
C ALA A 53 7.69 -13.65 -20.22
N ALA A 54 7.13 -12.62 -19.58
CA ALA A 54 6.01 -12.73 -18.65
C ALA A 54 4.95 -11.69 -18.99
N VAL A 55 3.68 -12.07 -18.83
CA VAL A 55 2.52 -11.17 -18.97
C VAL A 55 1.93 -10.95 -17.58
N TYR A 56 1.77 -9.69 -17.19
CA TYR A 56 1.31 -9.30 -15.86
C TYR A 56 -0.11 -8.74 -15.90
N LYS A 57 -0.91 -9.09 -14.88
CA LYS A 57 -2.22 -8.49 -14.63
C LYS A 57 -2.19 -7.77 -13.28
N VAL A 58 -2.33 -6.46 -13.32
CA VAL A 58 -2.35 -5.62 -12.11
C VAL A 58 -3.79 -5.43 -11.64
N ARG A 59 -4.05 -5.57 -10.34
CA ARG A 59 -5.34 -5.33 -9.70
C ARG A 59 -5.14 -4.66 -8.35
N HIS A 60 -6.11 -3.87 -7.94
CA HIS A 60 -6.17 -3.33 -6.59
C HIS A 60 -7.09 -4.20 -5.72
N HIS A 61 -6.68 -4.48 -4.49
CA HIS A 61 -7.52 -5.07 -3.46
C HIS A 61 -7.41 -4.20 -2.21
N GLY A 62 -8.53 -3.57 -1.83
CA GLY A 62 -8.57 -2.61 -0.73
C GLY A 62 -8.33 -3.26 0.63
N ALA A 63 -7.58 -2.56 1.49
CA ALA A 63 -7.44 -2.85 2.91
C ALA A 63 -8.19 -1.79 3.73
N ALA A 64 -8.41 -2.06 5.02
CA ALA A 64 -9.03 -1.08 5.91
C ALA A 64 -8.19 0.22 5.98
N LEU A 65 -8.87 1.37 6.02
CA LEU A 65 -8.24 2.65 6.30
C LEU A 65 -7.94 2.75 7.79
N ALA A 66 -6.71 3.13 8.14
CA ALA A 66 -6.32 3.50 9.49
C ALA A 66 -5.99 5.00 9.53
N THR A 67 -6.66 5.76 10.40
CA THR A 67 -6.41 7.19 10.60
C THR A 67 -6.11 7.48 12.07
N GLY A 68 -5.09 8.31 12.32
CA GLY A 68 -4.78 8.85 13.65
C GLY A 68 -5.47 10.18 13.95
N LEU A 69 -6.29 10.68 13.02
CA LEU A 69 -7.02 11.94 13.15
C LEU A 69 -8.52 11.70 13.13
N GLN A 70 -9.22 12.38 14.03
CA GLN A 70 -10.68 12.46 14.02
C GLN A 70 -11.10 13.72 13.26
N LYS A 71 -12.14 13.61 12.43
CA LYS A 71 -12.66 14.75 11.66
C LYS A 71 -13.03 15.91 12.59
N GLY A 72 -12.52 17.11 12.29
CA GLY A 72 -12.76 18.33 13.08
C GLY A 72 -12.00 18.39 14.40
N ASN A 73 -10.99 17.55 14.58
CA ASN A 73 -10.12 17.54 15.76
C ASN A 73 -8.65 17.41 15.32
N ASP A 74 -7.84 18.38 15.72
CA ASP A 74 -6.42 18.44 15.36
C ASP A 74 -5.52 17.67 16.35
N GLN A 75 -6.12 17.06 17.38
CA GLN A 75 -5.39 16.19 18.31
C GLN A 75 -5.20 14.79 17.72
N LEU A 76 -3.97 14.29 17.83
CA LEU A 76 -3.65 12.91 17.50
C LEU A 76 -4.35 11.95 18.45
N LEU A 77 -4.90 10.87 17.90
CA LEU A 77 -5.51 9.80 18.68
C LEU A 77 -4.43 8.91 19.29
N SER A 78 -4.70 8.41 20.51
CA SER A 78 -3.82 7.44 21.19
C SER A 78 -3.81 6.07 20.51
N GLN A 79 -4.84 5.77 19.71
CA GLN A 79 -4.94 4.59 18.87
C GLN A 79 -5.56 4.95 17.52
N PRO A 80 -5.10 4.34 16.40
CA PRO A 80 -5.68 4.62 15.09
C PRO A 80 -7.09 4.04 14.98
N ILE A 81 -7.99 4.81 14.37
CA ILE A 81 -9.32 4.35 14.00
C ILE A 81 -9.21 3.55 12.70
N CYS A 82 -9.66 2.31 12.72
CA CYS A 82 -9.72 1.45 11.54
C CYS A 82 -11.14 1.39 11.00
N THR A 83 -11.35 1.74 9.73
CA THR A 83 -12.67 1.69 9.08
C THR A 83 -12.63 0.86 7.80
N ALA A 84 -13.79 0.33 7.41
CA ALA A 84 -13.95 -0.42 6.17
C ALA A 84 -13.96 0.47 4.91
N ASP A 85 -14.00 1.80 5.08
CA ASP A 85 -13.88 2.74 3.97
C ASP A 85 -12.50 2.63 3.35
N TYR A 86 -12.43 1.93 2.22
CA TYR A 86 -11.20 1.68 1.48
C TYR A 86 -10.69 2.99 0.90
N ALA A 87 -9.51 3.46 1.34
CA ALA A 87 -8.76 4.61 0.80
C ALA A 87 -9.63 5.64 0.03
N VAL A 88 -10.57 6.28 0.74
CA VAL A 88 -11.42 7.32 0.17
C VAL A 88 -10.65 8.63 0.25
N SER A 89 -10.68 9.44 -0.82
CA SER A 89 -10.14 10.79 -0.79
C SER A 89 -10.90 11.59 0.29
N ILE A 90 -10.20 11.97 1.36
CA ILE A 90 -10.75 12.83 2.41
C ILE A 90 -10.52 14.28 1.97
N ILE A 91 -11.24 14.72 0.94
CA ILE A 91 -11.32 16.13 0.52
C ILE A 91 -12.78 16.54 0.52
#